data_AF-A0A7X3ZGM7-F1
#
_entry.id   AF-A0A7X3ZGM7-F1
#
_cell.length_a   1.000
_cell.length_b   1.000
_cell.length_c   1.000
_cell.angle_alpha   90.00
_cell.angle_beta   90.00
_cell.angle_gamma   90.00
#
_symmetry.space_group_name_H-M   'P 1'
#
loop_
_entity.id
_entity.type
_entity.pdbx_description
1 polymer ?
#
loop_
_entity_poly.entity_id
_entity_poly.type
_entity_poly.pdbx_seq_one_letter_code
_entity_poly.pdbx_strand_id
1 'polypeptide(L)'
;MQLLNGVCRALGAGDQFYRLLSREDTDRVAAITRLLRRATESLGKARCIDTEDRAQLKTLCREVVVAYEEEKAEALVEAMRQVVRTVRDGLSATSDQAYDVLSVYVVLIAIGRFTNSPVRQESPVAQEIFLTVCLGRLAALIREIDDSI
;
A
#
# COMPACT_ATOMS: atom_id res chain seq x y z
N MET A 1 -0.81 18.32 -4.27
CA MET A 1 -0.14 17.34 -5.16
C MET A 1 1.37 17.21 -4.95
N GLN A 2 2.16 18.31 -4.90
CA GLN A 2 3.61 18.23 -4.69
C GLN A 2 4.01 17.51 -3.38
N LEU A 3 3.24 17.71 -2.30
CA LEU A 3 3.46 17.04 -1.03
C LEU A 3 3.33 15.50 -1.11
N LEU A 4 2.28 14.98 -1.76
CA LEU A 4 2.07 13.54 -1.91
C LEU A 4 3.19 12.89 -2.75
N ASN A 5 3.61 13.56 -3.83
CA ASN A 5 4.75 13.11 -4.62
C ASN A 5 6.05 13.11 -3.78
N GLY A 6 6.27 14.15 -2.98
CA GLY A 6 7.41 14.25 -2.06
C GLY A 6 7.44 13.10 -1.04
N VAL A 7 6.28 12.76 -0.46
CA VAL A 7 6.14 11.61 0.45
C VAL A 7 6.46 10.31 -0.29
N CYS A 8 5.87 10.04 -1.45
CA CYS A 8 6.15 8.82 -2.23
C CYS A 8 7.64 8.68 -2.57
N ARG A 9 8.32 9.78 -2.93
CA ARG A 9 9.77 9.79 -3.19
C ARG A 9 10.57 9.47 -1.93
N ALA A 10 10.23 10.10 -0.80
CA ALA A 10 10.89 9.85 0.49
C ALA A 10 10.71 8.40 0.98
N LEU A 11 9.58 7.76 0.66
CA LEU A 11 9.33 6.34 0.94
C LEU A 11 10.08 5.39 -0.01
N GLY A 12 10.80 5.91 -1.01
CA GLY A 12 11.55 5.11 -1.98
C GLY A 12 10.74 4.67 -3.21
N ALA A 13 9.53 5.19 -3.43
CA ALA A 13 8.74 4.87 -4.63
C ALA A 13 9.16 5.68 -5.89
N GLY A 14 10.17 6.54 -5.77
CA GLY A 14 10.63 7.42 -6.85
C GLY A 14 9.48 8.26 -7.43
N ASP A 15 9.49 8.48 -8.75
CA ASP A 15 8.51 9.34 -9.41
C ASP A 15 7.21 8.60 -9.81
N GLN A 16 6.88 7.49 -9.16
CA GLN A 16 5.73 6.66 -9.53
C GLN A 16 4.39 7.40 -9.36
N PHE A 17 4.25 8.23 -8.33
CA PHE A 17 3.06 9.06 -8.14
C PHE A 17 2.85 10.00 -9.32
N TYR A 18 3.87 10.80 -9.68
CA TYR A 18 3.77 11.73 -10.80
C TYR A 18 3.55 11.02 -12.14
N ARG A 19 4.24 9.89 -12.37
CA ARG A 19 4.08 9.07 -13.59
C ARG A 19 2.69 8.47 -13.75
N LEU A 20 1.97 8.22 -12.65
CA LEU A 20 0.58 7.78 -12.70
C LEU A 20 -0.35 8.97 -12.91
N LEU A 21 -0.09 10.08 -12.22
CA LEU A 21 -0.89 11.29 -12.33
C LEU A 21 -0.86 11.89 -13.74
N SER A 22 0.27 11.79 -14.44
CA SER A 22 0.46 12.34 -15.79
C SER A 22 -0.12 11.48 -16.91
N ARG A 23 -0.71 10.32 -16.60
CA ARG A 23 -1.32 9.44 -17.60
C ARG A 23 -2.75 9.85 -17.92
N GLU A 24 -3.16 9.57 -19.15
CA GLU A 24 -4.57 9.57 -19.54
C GLU A 24 -5.37 8.61 -18.67
N ASP A 25 -6.65 8.92 -18.47
CA ASP A 25 -7.49 8.28 -17.46
C ASP A 25 -7.59 6.76 -17.64
N THR A 26 -7.84 6.27 -18.86
CA THR A 26 -7.93 4.83 -19.15
C THR A 26 -6.61 4.11 -18.87
N ASP A 27 -5.49 4.69 -19.28
CA ASP A 27 -4.15 4.14 -19.05
C ASP A 27 -3.74 4.19 -17.57
N ARG A 28 -4.21 5.21 -16.86
CA ARG A 28 -4.01 5.37 -15.42
C ARG A 28 -4.75 4.28 -14.65
N VAL A 29 -6.03 4.06 -14.96
CA VAL A 29 -6.84 3.00 -14.34
C VAL A 29 -6.18 1.65 -14.56
N ALA A 30 -5.83 1.30 -15.79
CA ALA A 30 -5.16 0.04 -16.11
C ALA A 30 -3.82 -0.12 -15.37
N ALA A 31 -3.05 0.97 -15.21
CA ALA A 31 -1.79 0.95 -14.47
C ALA A 31 -1.99 0.76 -12.96
N ILE A 32 -2.99 1.43 -12.37
CA ILE A 32 -3.34 1.30 -10.96
C ILE A 32 -3.82 -0.12 -10.66
N THR A 33 -4.76 -0.67 -11.45
CA THR A 33 -5.23 -2.06 -11.27
C THR A 33 -4.09 -3.06 -11.28
N ARG A 34 -3.16 -2.94 -12.24
CA ARG A 34 -1.97 -3.81 -12.31
C ARG A 34 -1.03 -3.66 -11.12
N LEU A 35 -0.92 -2.47 -10.55
CA LEU A 35 -0.09 -2.23 -9.36
C LEU A 35 -0.75 -2.80 -8.11
N LEU A 36 -2.05 -2.56 -7.92
CA LEU A 36 -2.80 -3.11 -6.80
C LEU A 36 -2.76 -4.63 -6.81
N ARG A 37 -3.10 -5.28 -7.93
CA ARG A 37 -3.07 -6.76 -8.04
C ARG A 37 -1.69 -7.34 -7.71
N ARG A 38 -0.62 -6.75 -8.25
CA ARG A 38 0.75 -7.21 -7.95
C ARG A 38 1.12 -7.03 -6.48
N ALA A 39 0.78 -5.88 -5.90
CA ALA A 39 1.06 -5.60 -4.49
C ALA A 39 0.29 -6.55 -3.57
N THR A 40 -1.00 -6.75 -3.83
CA THR A 40 -1.88 -7.60 -3.03
C THR A 40 -1.54 -9.08 -3.17
N GLU A 41 -1.13 -9.54 -4.36
CA GLU A 41 -0.60 -10.89 -4.56
C GLU A 41 0.70 -11.13 -3.79
N SER A 42 1.61 -10.14 -3.74
CA SER A 42 2.86 -10.23 -2.99
C SER A 42 2.58 -10.28 -1.49
N LEU A 43 1.74 -9.38 -0.98
CA LEU A 43 1.35 -9.32 0.43
C LEU A 43 0.64 -10.61 0.88
N GLY A 44 -0.23 -11.17 0.04
CA GLY A 44 -0.94 -12.41 0.34
C GLY A 44 -0.04 -13.67 0.40
N LYS A 45 1.23 -13.56 -0.01
CA LYS A 45 2.23 -14.63 0.06
C LYS A 45 3.29 -14.39 1.14
N ALA A 46 3.18 -13.31 1.90
CA ALA A 46 4.21 -12.87 2.83
C ALA A 46 4.51 -13.93 3.91
N ARG A 47 5.75 -14.37 4.04
CA ARG A 47 6.14 -15.43 5.00
C ARG A 47 6.49 -14.87 6.37
N CYS A 48 6.96 -13.64 6.44
CA CYS A 48 7.25 -12.86 7.63
C CYS A 48 5.99 -12.35 8.36
N ILE A 49 4.81 -12.65 7.82
CA ILE A 49 3.52 -12.38 8.46
C ILE A 49 2.99 -13.69 9.05
N ASP A 50 2.58 -13.64 10.31
CA ASP A 50 2.02 -14.79 11.03
C ASP A 50 0.84 -15.42 10.29
N THR A 51 0.65 -16.73 10.45
CA THR A 51 -0.26 -17.50 9.58
C THR A 51 -1.72 -17.07 9.69
N GLU A 52 -2.16 -16.68 10.89
CA GLU A 52 -3.52 -16.16 11.15
C GLU A 52 -3.72 -14.81 10.46
N ASP A 53 -2.82 -13.86 10.70
CA ASP A 53 -2.84 -12.53 10.07
C ASP A 53 -2.69 -12.59 8.56
N ARG A 54 -1.92 -13.53 8.02
CA ARG A 54 -1.76 -13.72 6.57
C ARG A 54 -3.06 -14.16 5.90
N ALA A 55 -3.85 -15.02 6.54
CA ALA A 55 -5.14 -15.44 6.00
C ALA A 55 -6.10 -14.24 5.93
N GLN A 56 -6.13 -13.42 6.99
CA GLN A 56 -6.89 -12.17 7.01
C GLN A 56 -6.39 -11.19 5.95
N LEU A 57 -5.06 -10.99 5.87
CA LEU A 57 -4.41 -10.09 4.92
C LEU A 57 -4.77 -10.44 3.47
N LYS A 58 -4.83 -11.73 3.13
CA LYS A 58 -5.24 -12.20 1.80
C LYS A 58 -6.68 -11.81 1.45
N THR A 59 -7.60 -11.85 2.42
CA THR A 59 -8.97 -11.41 2.24
C THR A 59 -9.04 -9.90 2.03
N LEU A 60 -8.39 -9.11 2.91
CA LEU A 60 -8.33 -7.65 2.82
C LEU A 60 -7.68 -7.17 1.51
N CYS A 61 -6.64 -7.87 1.06
CA CYS A 61 -5.97 -7.64 -0.21
C CYS A 61 -6.92 -7.79 -1.41
N ARG A 62 -7.86 -8.75 -1.36
CA ARG A 62 -8.89 -8.89 -2.40
C ARG A 62 -9.90 -7.76 -2.32
N GLU A 63 -10.31 -7.37 -1.11
CA GLU A 63 -11.24 -6.27 -0.89
C GLU A 63 -10.68 -4.93 -1.41
N VAL A 64 -9.38 -4.67 -1.26
CA VAL A 64 -8.72 -3.50 -1.86
C VAL A 64 -8.89 -3.47 -3.38
N VAL A 65 -8.65 -4.60 -4.06
CA VAL A 65 -8.77 -4.67 -5.53
C VAL A 65 -10.22 -4.50 -5.96
N VAL A 66 -11.15 -5.20 -5.30
CA VAL A 66 -12.58 -5.11 -5.61
C VAL A 66 -13.11 -3.70 -5.36
N ALA A 67 -12.77 -3.08 -4.24
CA ALA A 67 -13.21 -1.73 -3.93
C ALA A 67 -12.70 -0.70 -4.94
N TYR A 68 -11.47 -0.88 -5.47
CA TYR A 68 -10.96 -0.04 -6.55
C TYR A 68 -11.70 -0.28 -7.86
N GLU A 69 -11.88 -1.55 -8.27
CA GLU A 69 -12.55 -1.91 -9.53
C GLU A 69 -14.03 -1.53 -9.55
N GLU A 70 -14.68 -1.49 -8.39
CA GLU A 70 -16.07 -1.04 -8.22
C GLU A 70 -16.21 0.46 -7.90
N GLU A 71 -15.11 1.23 -7.98
CA GLU A 71 -15.09 2.68 -7.73
C GLU A 71 -15.60 3.09 -6.33
N LYS A 72 -15.48 2.20 -5.34
CA LYS A 72 -15.90 2.41 -3.95
C LYS A 72 -14.79 3.05 -3.12
N ALA A 73 -14.59 4.36 -3.27
CA ALA A 73 -13.49 5.10 -2.64
C ALA A 73 -13.38 4.93 -1.10
N GLU A 74 -14.47 4.99 -0.36
CA GLU A 74 -14.42 4.82 1.11
C GLU A 74 -14.17 3.36 1.51
N ALA A 75 -14.70 2.38 0.76
CA ALA A 75 -14.40 0.98 0.98
C ALA A 75 -12.92 0.67 0.71
N LEU A 76 -12.33 1.29 -0.32
CA LEU A 76 -10.91 1.19 -0.63
C LEU A 76 -10.07 1.72 0.54
N VAL A 77 -10.43 2.88 1.10
CA VAL A 77 -9.69 3.43 2.25
C VAL A 77 -9.81 2.53 3.47
N GLU A 78 -11.00 2.04 3.78
CA GLU A 78 -11.19 1.17 4.94
C GLU A 78 -10.43 -0.15 4.79
N ALA A 79 -10.48 -0.78 3.61
CA ALA A 79 -9.70 -1.98 3.31
C ALA A 79 -8.18 -1.71 3.46
N MET A 80 -7.69 -0.57 2.96
CA MET A 80 -6.28 -0.17 3.14
C MET A 80 -5.90 0.03 4.62
N ARG A 81 -6.78 0.62 5.44
CA ARG A 81 -6.54 0.76 6.89
C ARG A 81 -6.44 -0.59 7.57
N GLN A 82 -7.30 -1.53 7.19
CA GLN A 82 -7.28 -2.89 7.76
C GLN A 82 -6.01 -3.63 7.32
N VAL A 83 -5.60 -3.53 6.05
CA VAL A 83 -4.31 -4.06 5.57
C VAL A 83 -3.16 -3.51 6.42
N VAL A 84 -3.12 -2.20 6.65
CA VAL A 84 -2.07 -1.56 7.47
C VAL A 84 -2.05 -2.10 8.90
N ARG A 85 -3.22 -2.32 9.52
CA ARG A 85 -3.30 -2.88 10.88
C ARG A 85 -2.83 -4.33 10.92
N THR A 86 -3.34 -5.17 10.03
CA THR A 86 -2.95 -6.60 9.97
C THR A 86 -1.46 -6.77 9.69
N VAL A 87 -0.88 -5.97 8.78
CA VAL A 87 0.58 -5.99 8.56
C VAL A 87 1.34 -5.54 9.79
N ARG A 88 0.90 -4.46 10.47
CA ARG A 88 1.56 -3.97 11.69
C ARG A 88 1.57 -5.01 12.80
N ASP A 89 0.44 -5.70 12.96
CA ASP A 89 0.19 -6.57 14.10
C ASP A 89 0.80 -7.98 13.88
N GLY A 90 0.83 -8.45 12.62
CA GLY A 90 1.35 -9.78 12.27
C GLY A 90 2.79 -9.83 11.77
N LEU A 91 3.49 -8.70 11.66
CA LEU A 91 4.89 -8.67 11.24
C LEU A 91 5.80 -9.23 12.35
N SER A 92 6.36 -10.42 12.11
CA SER A 92 7.38 -11.00 12.98
C SER A 92 8.77 -10.56 12.52
N ALA A 93 9.52 -9.94 13.43
CA ALA A 93 10.85 -9.40 13.15
C ALA A 93 11.91 -10.12 13.99
N THR A 94 13.04 -10.44 13.37
CA THR A 94 14.27 -10.83 14.09
C THR A 94 15.19 -9.61 14.24
N SER A 95 16.13 -9.64 15.20
CA SER A 95 17.01 -8.50 15.53
C SER A 95 17.82 -7.98 14.34
N ASP A 96 18.13 -8.85 13.38
CA ASP A 96 19.00 -8.55 12.23
C ASP A 96 18.25 -7.80 11.12
N GLN A 97 16.93 -7.60 11.25
CA GLN A 97 16.05 -6.97 10.25
C GLN A 97 15.47 -5.62 10.70
N ALA A 98 16.06 -5.00 11.75
CA ALA A 98 15.49 -3.81 12.38
C ALA A 98 15.27 -2.62 11.42
N TYR A 99 16.17 -2.43 10.44
CA TYR A 99 16.04 -1.35 9.45
C TYR A 99 14.91 -1.58 8.45
N ASP A 100 14.74 -2.81 7.97
CA ASP A 100 13.71 -3.17 6.99
C ASP A 100 12.31 -3.06 7.61
N VAL A 101 12.20 -3.55 8.85
CA VAL A 101 10.98 -3.43 9.66
C VAL A 101 10.66 -1.95 9.90
N LEU A 102 11.63 -1.12 10.29
CA LEU A 102 11.41 0.32 10.44
C LEU A 102 10.90 0.96 9.14
N SER A 103 11.48 0.60 8.00
CA SER A 103 11.05 1.08 6.68
C SER A 103 9.60 0.73 6.38
N VAL A 104 9.16 -0.48 6.74
CA VAL A 104 7.75 -0.89 6.68
C VAL A 104 6.88 0.03 7.54
N TYR A 105 7.25 0.25 8.82
CA TYR A 105 6.48 1.10 9.72
C TYR A 105 6.32 2.54 9.21
N VAL A 106 7.33 3.11 8.55
CA VAL A 106 7.21 4.46 7.95
C VAL A 106 6.12 4.48 6.87
N VAL A 107 6.02 3.44 6.02
CA VAL A 107 4.96 3.34 5.02
C VAL A 107 3.58 3.16 5.69
N LEU A 108 3.50 2.33 6.72
CA LEU A 108 2.25 2.14 7.50
C LEU A 108 1.76 3.46 8.12
N ILE A 109 2.67 4.26 8.69
CA ILE A 109 2.36 5.58 9.24
C ILE A 109 1.89 6.53 8.14
N ALA A 110 2.52 6.53 6.96
CA ALA A 110 2.12 7.37 5.85
C ALA A 110 0.69 7.06 5.38
N ILE A 111 0.35 5.77 5.19
CA ILE A 111 -1.01 5.34 4.83
C ILE A 111 -1.99 5.69 5.96
N GLY A 112 -1.67 5.36 7.21
CA GLY A 112 -2.53 5.62 8.37
C GLY A 112 -2.84 7.10 8.57
N ARG A 113 -1.82 7.98 8.49
CA ARG A 113 -2.01 9.44 8.61
C ARG A 113 -2.84 10.00 7.45
N PHE A 114 -2.57 9.56 6.23
CA PHE A 114 -3.29 10.05 5.06
C PHE A 114 -4.76 9.63 5.08
N THR A 115 -5.04 8.35 5.36
CA THR A 115 -6.41 7.83 5.42
C THR A 115 -7.24 8.46 6.54
N ASN A 116 -6.61 8.93 7.62
CA ASN A 116 -7.29 9.65 8.70
C ASN A 116 -7.38 11.17 8.47
N SER A 117 -6.76 11.71 7.41
CA SER A 117 -6.78 13.14 7.11
C SER A 117 -8.07 13.53 6.38
N PRO A 118 -8.73 14.64 6.75
CA PRO A 118 -9.88 15.16 6.00
C PRO A 118 -9.48 15.64 4.59
N VAL A 119 -8.23 16.04 4.39
CA VAL A 119 -7.66 16.53 3.12
C VAL A 119 -7.71 15.46 2.02
N ARG A 120 -7.87 14.17 2.36
CA ARG A 120 -7.94 13.07 1.39
C ARG A 120 -9.08 13.23 0.38
N GLN A 121 -10.19 13.86 0.77
CA GLN A 121 -11.37 14.03 -0.08
C GLN A 121 -11.23 15.16 -1.12
N GLU A 122 -10.18 15.97 -1.04
CA GLU A 122 -9.96 17.09 -1.98
C GLU A 122 -9.62 16.62 -3.40
N SER A 123 -9.07 15.41 -3.56
CA SER A 123 -8.76 14.82 -4.87
C SER A 123 -8.82 13.29 -4.84
N PRO A 124 -9.93 12.68 -5.30
CA PRO A 124 -10.10 11.23 -5.34
C PRO A 124 -9.00 10.51 -6.13
N VAL A 125 -8.64 11.05 -7.30
CA VAL A 125 -7.57 10.51 -8.14
C VAL A 125 -6.20 10.55 -7.42
N ALA A 126 -5.89 11.65 -6.73
CA ALA A 126 -4.64 11.74 -5.96
C ALA A 126 -4.60 10.73 -4.81
N GLN A 127 -5.73 10.54 -4.14
CA GLN A 127 -5.89 9.56 -3.08
C GLN A 127 -5.65 8.14 -3.61
N GLU A 128 -6.29 7.75 -4.71
CA GLU A 128 -6.11 6.43 -5.33
C GLU A 128 -4.66 6.18 -5.71
N ILE A 129 -4.01 7.14 -6.38
CA ILE A 129 -2.61 7.05 -6.76
C ILE A 129 -1.72 6.91 -5.52
N PHE A 130 -1.90 7.76 -4.52
CA PHE A 130 -1.09 7.75 -3.31
C PHE A 130 -1.18 6.42 -2.58
N LEU A 131 -2.40 5.93 -2.35
CA LEU A 131 -2.65 4.65 -1.68
C LEU A 131 -2.06 3.49 -2.47
N THR A 132 -2.23 3.47 -3.79
CA THR A 132 -1.66 2.45 -4.67
C THR A 132 -0.14 2.42 -4.61
N VAL A 133 0.50 3.59 -4.68
CA VAL A 133 1.96 3.71 -4.62
C VAL A 133 2.50 3.27 -3.26
N CYS A 134 1.84 3.68 -2.17
CA CYS A 134 2.24 3.27 -0.82
C CYS A 134 2.07 1.76 -0.61
N LEU A 135 0.97 1.16 -1.08
CA LEU A 135 0.77 -0.28 -1.00
C LEU A 135 1.80 -1.04 -1.83
N GLY A 136 2.13 -0.55 -3.03
CA GLY A 136 3.19 -1.11 -3.86
C GLY A 136 4.55 -1.08 -3.16
N ARG A 137 4.90 0.03 -2.48
CA ARG A 137 6.14 0.10 -1.71
C ARG A 137 6.12 -0.81 -0.49
N LEU A 138 4.99 -0.89 0.21
CA LEU A 138 4.81 -1.80 1.35
C LEU A 138 5.05 -3.25 0.92
N ALA A 139 4.42 -3.68 -0.17
CA ALA A 139 4.60 -5.02 -0.73
C ALA A 139 6.06 -5.31 -1.10
N ALA A 140 6.77 -4.33 -1.67
CA ALA A 140 8.18 -4.47 -2.01
C ALA A 140 9.07 -4.67 -0.76
N LEU A 141 8.86 -3.86 0.28
CA LEU A 141 9.59 -3.96 1.55
C LEU A 141 9.34 -5.29 2.26
N ILE A 142 8.08 -5.74 2.31
CA ILE A 142 7.75 -7.03 2.90
C ILE A 142 8.41 -8.18 2.15
N ARG A 143 8.47 -8.10 0.82
CA ARG A 143 9.20 -9.09 0.01
C ARG A 143 10.71 -9.07 0.30
N GLU A 144 11.31 -7.90 0.48
CA GLU A 144 12.73 -7.77 0.86
C GLU A 144 13.02 -8.46 2.21
N ILE A 145 12.11 -8.31 3.19
CA ILE A 145 12.18 -9.02 4.48
C ILE A 145 12.04 -10.54 4.25
N ASP A 146 11.06 -10.96 3.47
CA ASP A 146 10.81 -12.37 3.16
C ASP A 146 11.98 -13.06 2.46
N ASP A 147 12.64 -12.38 1.52
CA ASP A 147 13.79 -12.92 0.79
C ASP A 147 15.02 -13.07 1.70
N SER A 148 14.99 -12.45 2.88
CA SER A 148 16.03 -12.50 3.90
C SER A 148 15.79 -13.55 5.00
N ILE A 149 14.69 -14.33 4.90
CA ILE A 149 14.31 -15.46 5.79
C ILE A 149 14.52 -16.79 5.07
#